data_AF-A0A6H1ZNL0-F1
#
_entry.id   AF-A0A6H1ZNL0-F1
#
_cell.length_a   1.000
_cell.length_b   1.000
_cell.length_c   1.000
_cell.angle_alpha   90.00
_cell.angle_beta   90.00
_cell.angle_gamma   90.00
#
_symmetry.space_group_name_H-M   'P 1'
#
loop_
_entity.id
_entity.type
_entity.pdbx_description
1 polymer ?
#
loop_
_entity_poly.entity_id
_entity_poly.type
_entity_poly.pdbx_seq_one_letter_code
_entity_poly.pdbx_strand_id
1 'polypeptide(L)' 'MTARSTRNKMRWQAEMVMKDIDKAQWHLQLLTALTMGMSEDIEGKVANLVTLFEMMKATVKTFREGL' A
#
# COMPACT_ATOMS: atom_id res chain seq x y z
N MET A 1 23.19 -12.01 15.82
CA MET A 1 21.87 -12.12 15.16
C MET A 1 22.02 -13.11 14.02
N THR A 2 21.18 -14.15 13.91
CA THR A 2 21.37 -15.22 12.90
C THR A 2 20.65 -14.85 11.61
N ALA A 3 21.07 -15.42 10.46
CA ALA A 3 20.38 -15.19 9.17
C ALA A 3 18.87 -15.52 9.24
N ARG A 4 18.51 -16.57 10.00
CA ARG A 4 17.11 -16.95 10.26
C ARG A 4 16.35 -15.89 11.05
N SER A 5 16.95 -15.29 12.09
CA SER A 5 16.28 -14.24 12.86
C SER A 5 16.18 -12.92 12.10
N THR A 6 17.15 -12.59 11.25
CA THR A 6 17.07 -11.44 10.34
C THR A 6 15.95 -11.61 9.31
N ARG A 7 15.84 -12.79 8.68
CA ARG A 7 14.77 -13.10 7.72
C ARG A 7 13.38 -12.98 8.34
N ASN A 8 13.19 -13.48 9.56
CA ASN A 8 11.92 -13.34 10.27
C ASN A 8 11.56 -11.87 10.57
N LYS A 9 12.55 -11.06 10.98
CA LYS A 9 12.36 -9.62 11.18
C LYS A 9 11.95 -8.92 9.89
N MET A 10 12.61 -9.23 8.77
CA MET A 10 12.25 -8.65 7.47
C MET A 10 10.84 -9.04 7.03
N ARG A 11 10.43 -10.31 7.22
CA ARG A 11 9.05 -10.76 6.94
C ARG A 11 8.03 -10.01 7.80
N TRP A 12 8.32 -9.77 9.07
CA TRP A 12 7.46 -9.00 9.97
C TRP A 12 7.36 -7.54 9.53
N GLN A 13 8.48 -6.90 9.20
CA GLN A 13 8.49 -5.53 8.69
C GLN A 13 7.69 -5.40 7.38
N ALA A 14 7.84 -6.35 6.45
CA ALA A 14 7.05 -6.37 5.23
C ALA A 14 5.53 -6.51 5.51
N GLU A 15 5.15 -7.27 6.54
CA GLU A 15 3.76 -7.35 6.98
C GLU A 15 3.25 -6.02 7.55
N MET A 16 4.07 -5.29 8.32
CA MET A 16 3.69 -3.97 8.83
C MET A 16 3.50 -2.98 7.67
N VAL A 17 4.41 -2.97 6.70
CA VAL A 17 4.29 -2.13 5.50
C VAL A 17 2.99 -2.43 4.73
N MET A 18 2.61 -3.70 4.56
CA MET A 18 1.34 -4.05 3.92
C MET A 18 0.13 -3.48 4.68
N LYS A 19 0.13 -3.55 6.02
CA LYS A 19 -0.96 -2.98 6.85
C LYS A 19 -1.06 -1.47 6.71
N ASP A 20 0.08 -0.78 6.66
CA ASP A 20 0.11 0.68 6.49
C ASP A 20 -0.38 1.09 5.08
N ILE A 21 0.00 0.33 4.05
CA ILE A 21 -0.51 0.52 2.68
C ILE A 21 -2.03 0.32 2.64
N ASP A 22 -2.56 -0.74 3.25
CA ASP A 22 -4.01 -1.00 3.31
C ASP A 22 -4.77 0.14 3.99
N LYS A 23 -4.22 0.66 5.08
CA LYS A 23 -4.81 1.82 5.79
C LYS A 23 -4.82 3.07 4.92
N ALA A 24 -3.70 3.37 4.24
CA ALA A 24 -3.62 4.51 3.35
C ALA A 24 -4.57 4.40 2.15
N GLN A 25 -4.70 3.21 1.57
CA GLN A 25 -5.64 2.94 0.48
C GLN A 25 -7.09 3.18 0.91
N TRP A 26 -7.46 2.76 2.12
CA TRP A 26 -8.79 3.05 2.67
C TRP A 26 -9.05 4.56 2.80
N HIS A 27 -8.07 5.34 3.30
CA HIS A 27 -8.21 6.79 3.36
C HIS A 27 -8.33 7.44 1.96
N LEU A 28 -7.61 6.93 0.96
CA LEU A 28 -7.72 7.41 -0.42
C LEU A 28 -9.10 7.11 -1.01
N GLN A 29 -9.66 5.93 -0.76
CA GLN A 29 -11.03 5.60 -1.20
C GLN A 29 -12.09 6.52 -0.57
N LEU A 30 -11.92 6.88 0.71
CA LEU A 30 -12.78 7.87 1.35
C LEU A 30 -12.63 9.25 0.71
N LEU A 31 -11.41 9.66 0.38
CA LEU A 31 -11.20 10.90 -0.36
C LEU A 31 -11.92 10.85 -1.72
N THR A 32 -11.82 9.75 -2.48
CA THR A 32 -12.57 9.59 -3.74
C THR A 32 -14.06 9.78 -3.54
N ALA A 33 -14.62 9.17 -2.49
CA ALA A 33 -16.05 9.25 -2.20
C ALA A 33 -16.48 10.68 -1.84
N LEU A 34 -15.62 11.44 -1.14
CA LEU A 34 -15.88 12.84 -0.78
C LEU A 34 -15.69 13.80 -1.96
N THR A 35 -14.77 13.50 -2.87
CA THR A 35 -14.45 14.36 -4.02
C THR A 35 -15.32 14.11 -5.24
N MET A 36 -16.17 13.08 -5.19
CA MET A 36 -17.03 12.69 -6.30
C MET A 36 -17.96 13.83 -6.71
N GLY A 37 -17.89 14.26 -7.97
CA GLY A 37 -18.63 15.38 -8.53
C GLY A 37 -18.07 16.77 -8.19
N MET A 38 -16.94 16.86 -7.47
CA MET A 38 -16.31 18.15 -7.16
C MET A 38 -15.38 18.65 -8.27
N SER A 39 -14.59 17.75 -8.86
CA SER A 39 -13.62 18.07 -9.93
C SER A 39 -13.07 16.79 -10.57
N GLU A 40 -13.12 16.72 -11.90
CA GLU A 40 -12.53 15.63 -12.68
C GLU A 40 -11.01 15.49 -12.45
N ASP A 41 -10.30 16.61 -12.25
CA ASP A 41 -8.86 16.61 -11.96
C ASP A 41 -8.56 15.95 -10.61
N ILE A 42 -9.39 16.21 -9.60
CA ILE A 42 -9.23 15.61 -8.27
C ILE A 42 -9.53 14.11 -8.33
N GLU A 43 -10.63 13.72 -8.97
CA GLU A 43 -11.00 12.31 -9.15
C GLU A 43 -9.91 11.51 -9.88
N GLY A 44 -9.37 12.05 -10.97
CA GLY A 44 -8.28 11.43 -11.72
C GLY A 44 -7.01 11.27 -10.88
N LYS A 45 -6.65 12.27 -10.08
CA LYS A 45 -5.50 12.19 -9.16
C LYS A 45 -5.70 11.12 -8.08
N VAL A 46 -6.88 11.03 -7.48
CA VAL A 46 -7.14 10.01 -6.44
C VAL A 46 -7.12 8.60 -7.05
N ALA A 47 -7.68 8.40 -8.24
CA ALA A 47 -7.59 7.11 -8.95
C ALA A 47 -6.15 6.69 -9.24
N ASN A 48 -5.30 7.64 -9.66
CA ASN A 48 -3.87 7.39 -9.88
C ASN A 48 -3.15 6.99 -8.58
N LEU A 49 -3.46 7.65 -7.46
CA LEU A 49 -2.90 7.30 -6.16
C LEU A 49 -3.29 5.88 -5.76
N VAL A 50 -4.58 5.51 -5.86
CA VAL A 50 -5.03 4.15 -5.54
C VAL A 50 -4.26 3.10 -6.35
N THR A 51 -4.05 3.35 -7.65
CA THR A 51 -3.28 2.44 -8.53
C THR A 51 -1.82 2.29 -8.08
N LEU A 52 -1.16 3.39 -7.69
CA LEU A 52 0.21 3.34 -7.15
C LEU A 52 0.30 2.50 -5.87
N PHE A 53 -0.68 2.61 -4.97
CA PHE A 53 -0.72 1.82 -3.74
C PHE A 53 -0.87 0.32 -4.02
N GLU A 54 -1.68 -0.08 -5.00
CA GLU A 54 -1.78 -1.48 -5.43
C GLU A 54 -0.46 -2.02 -5.98
N MET A 55 0.25 -1.23 -6.79
CA MET A 55 1.58 -1.60 -7.30
C MET A 55 2.61 -1.75 -6.17
N MET A 56 2.60 -0.84 -5.19
CA MET A 56 3.46 -0.93 -4.01
C MET A 56 3.14 -2.19 -3.20
N LYS A 57 1.86 -2.51 -2.99
CA LYS A 57 1.42 -3.70 -2.28
C LYS A 57 1.91 -4.99 -2.94
N ALA A 58 1.78 -5.08 -4.27
CA ALA A 58 2.26 -6.21 -5.05
C ALA A 58 3.79 -6.39 -4.94
N THR A 59 4.54 -5.28 -4.96
CA THR A 59 6.00 -5.27 -4.82
C THR A 59 6.42 -5.78 -3.44
N VAL A 60 5.80 -5.27 -2.36
CA VAL A 60 6.09 -5.68 -0.99
C VAL A 60 5.73 -7.15 -0.75
N LYS A 61 4.62 -7.62 -1.33
CA LYS A 61 4.21 -9.02 -1.27
C LYS A 61 5.26 -9.93 -1.91
N THR A 62 5.67 -9.62 -3.14
CA THR A 62 6.70 -10.38 -3.87
C THR A 62 8.02 -10.41 -3.10
N PHE A 63 8.44 -9.26 -2.54
CA PHE A 63 9.62 -9.17 -1.68
C PHE A 63 9.51 -10.12 -0.48
N ARG A 64 8.38 -10.09 0.25
CA ARG A 64 8.14 -10.94 1.42
C ARG A 64 8.15 -12.43 1.09
N GLU A 65 7.56 -12.83 -0.03
CA GLU A 65 7.50 -14.21 -0.48
C GLU A 65 8.87 -14.74 -0.94
N GLY A 66 9.74 -13.87 -1.44
CA GLY A 66 11.13 -14.20 -1.81
C GLY A 66 12.12 -14.30 -0.64
N LEU A 67 11.73 -13.88 0.58
CA LEU A 67 12.55 -13.95 1.79
C LEU A 67 12.51 -15.32 2.45
#